data_AF-A0A8S2YE05-F1
#
_entry.id   AF-A0A8S2YE05-F1
#
_cell.length_a   1.000
_cell.length_b   1.000
_cell.length_c   1.000
_cell.angle_alpha   90.00
_cell.angle_beta   90.00
_cell.angle_gamma   90.00
#
_symmetry.space_group_name_H-M   'P 1'
#
loop_
_entity.id
_entity.type
_entity.pdbx_description
1 polymer ?
#
loop_
_entity_poly.entity_id
_entity_poly.type
_entity_poly.pdbx_seq_one_letter_code
_entity_poly.pdbx_strand_id
1 'polypeptide(L)'
;ANGQCERHNGTLVPNLIALSNHSRSNWDEKLLPTTYNYNTSRHNSTGYTPFELMFARSPRFMFDFISPPSVPLTTDTYRKT
;
A
#
# COMPACT_ATOMS: atom_id res chain seq x y z
N ALA A 1 -20.58 15.53 13.35
CA ALA A 1 -19.13 15.32 13.34
C ALA A 1 -18.86 13.85 13.04
N ASN A 2 -18.62 13.48 11.77
CA ASN A 2 -18.26 12.11 11.34
C ASN A 2 -17.48 12.08 10.00
N GLY A 3 -16.97 13.23 9.54
CA GLY A 3 -16.43 13.37 8.19
C GLY A 3 -15.20 12.51 7.88
N GLN A 4 -14.39 12.17 8.89
CA GLN A 4 -13.25 11.27 8.69
C GLN A 4 -13.71 9.82 8.45
N CYS A 5 -14.70 9.35 9.24
CA CYS A 5 -15.32 8.04 9.04
C CYS A 5 -16.03 7.98 7.68
N GLU A 6 -16.76 9.04 7.30
CA GLU A 6 -17.45 9.12 6.01
C GLU A 6 -16.46 9.04 4.83
N ARG A 7 -15.36 9.80 4.89
CA ARG A 7 -14.31 9.75 3.86
C ARG A 7 -13.61 8.39 3.79
N HIS A 8 -13.35 7.79 4.96
CA HIS A 8 -12.76 6.46 5.06
C HIS A 8 -13.68 5.41 4.40
N ASN A 9 -14.95 5.38 4.80
CA ASN A 9 -15.94 4.46 4.25
C ASN A 9 -16.17 4.71 2.75
N GLY A 10 -16.18 5.97 2.30
CA GLY A 10 -16.28 6.34 0.90
C GLY A 10 -15.14 5.82 0.02
N THR A 11 -14.00 5.48 0.61
CA THR A 11 -12.86 4.86 -0.09
C THR A 11 -12.87 3.33 0.04
N LEU A 12 -13.16 2.80 1.24
CA LEU A 12 -13.15 1.35 1.46
C LEU A 12 -14.27 0.62 0.72
N VAL A 13 -15.48 1.17 0.71
CA VAL A 13 -16.65 0.47 0.11
C VAL A 13 -16.46 0.21 -1.39
N PRO A 14 -16.03 1.18 -2.23
CA PRO A 14 -15.72 0.90 -3.63
C PRO A 14 -14.63 -0.16 -3.82
N ASN A 15 -13.57 -0.12 -3.01
CA ASN A 15 -12.50 -1.12 -3.08
C ASN A 15 -13.00 -2.52 -2.69
N LEU A 16 -13.84 -2.64 -1.67
CA LEU A 16 -14.47 -3.90 -1.29
C LEU A 16 -15.33 -4.44 -2.41
N ILE A 17 -16.14 -3.60 -3.06
CA ILE A 17 -16.97 -4.01 -4.20
C ILE A 17 -16.09 -4.50 -5.36
N ALA A 18 -14.99 -3.81 -5.65
CA ALA A 18 -14.08 -4.17 -6.73
C ALA A 18 -13.33 -5.49 -6.50
N LEU A 19 -13.03 -5.81 -5.23
CA LEU A 19 -12.30 -7.03 -4.84
C LEU A 19 -13.22 -8.22 -4.52
N SER A 20 -14.51 -7.96 -4.28
CA SER A 20 -15.50 -9.00 -3.99
C SER A 20 -15.94 -9.73 -5.26
N ASN A 21 -16.47 -10.94 -5.08
CA ASN A 21 -17.10 -11.67 -6.18
C ASN A 21 -18.40 -10.97 -6.65
N HIS A 22 -18.97 -11.44 -7.77
CA HIS A 22 -20.17 -10.84 -8.37
C HIS A 22 -21.37 -10.80 -7.40
N SER A 23 -21.53 -11.83 -6.55
CA SER A 23 -22.58 -11.91 -5.53
C SER A 23 -22.29 -11.11 -4.26
N ARG A 24 -21.08 -10.54 -4.12
CA ARG A 24 -20.57 -9.83 -2.94
C ARG A 24 -20.67 -10.65 -1.64
N SER A 25 -20.63 -11.98 -1.76
CA SER A 25 -20.81 -12.88 -0.62
C SER A 25 -19.54 -13.08 0.21
N ASN A 26 -18.38 -12.70 -0.34
CA ASN A 26 -17.06 -12.86 0.28
C ASN A 26 -16.44 -11.52 0.71
N TRP A 27 -17.27 -10.51 0.98
CA TRP A 27 -16.82 -9.16 1.33
C TRP A 27 -15.97 -9.13 2.60
N ASP A 28 -16.27 -10.02 3.54
CA ASP A 28 -15.59 -10.21 4.82
C ASP A 28 -14.16 -10.71 4.62
N GLU A 29 -13.94 -11.66 3.71
CA GLU A 29 -12.61 -12.10 3.30
C GLU A 29 -11.79 -10.96 2.65
N LYS A 30 -12.45 -9.99 2.03
CA LYS A 30 -11.81 -8.85 1.37
C LYS A 30 -11.54 -7.66 2.30
N LEU A 31 -12.06 -7.67 3.53
CA LEU A 31 -11.82 -6.59 4.49
C LEU A 31 -10.34 -6.38 4.76
N LEU A 32 -9.63 -7.44 5.20
CA LEU A 32 -8.22 -7.35 5.56
C LEU A 32 -7.34 -6.82 4.41
N PRO A 33 -7.38 -7.38 3.18
CA PRO A 33 -6.57 -6.85 2.08
C PRO A 33 -6.98 -5.43 1.68
N THR A 34 -8.27 -5.08 1.78
CA THR A 34 -8.73 -3.72 1.45
C THR A 34 -8.23 -2.69 2.45
N THR A 35 -8.31 -3.00 3.76
CA THR A 35 -7.78 -2.13 4.82
C THR A 35 -6.27 -2.00 4.72
N TYR A 36 -5.57 -3.10 4.41
CA TYR A 36 -4.13 -3.05 4.19
C TYR A 36 -3.77 -2.12 3.03
N ASN A 37 -4.40 -2.31 1.86
CA ASN A 37 -4.19 -1.44 0.70
C ASN A 37 -4.46 0.03 1.01
N TYR A 38 -5.52 0.34 1.76
CA TYR A 38 -5.80 1.71 2.21
C TYR A 38 -4.67 2.27 3.08
N ASN A 39 -4.23 1.51 4.08
CA ASN A 39 -3.19 1.95 5.01
C ASN A 39 -1.81 2.11 4.37
N THR A 40 -1.53 1.40 3.28
CA THR A 40 -0.25 1.44 2.57
C THR A 40 -0.28 2.25 1.27
N SER A 41 -1.40 2.87 0.92
CA SER A 41 -1.50 3.74 -0.27
C SER A 41 -1.27 5.20 0.12
N ARG A 42 -0.55 5.95 -0.74
CA ARG A 42 -0.30 7.38 -0.48
C ARG A 42 -1.59 8.17 -0.66
N HIS A 43 -1.93 8.97 0.36
CA HIS A 43 -3.08 9.84 0.31
C HIS A 43 -2.70 11.21 -0.27
N ASN A 44 -3.50 11.73 -1.21
CA ASN A 44 -3.21 13.00 -1.87
C ASN A 44 -3.18 14.21 -0.91
N SER A 45 -3.99 14.18 0.16
CA SER A 45 -4.05 15.28 1.13
C SER A 45 -2.79 15.43 1.99
N THR A 46 -2.09 14.33 2.26
CA THR A 46 -0.89 14.33 3.13
C THR A 46 0.39 14.06 2.36
N GLY A 47 0.31 13.44 1.19
CA GLY A 47 1.47 12.94 0.44
C GLY A 47 2.11 11.69 1.06
N TYR A 48 1.55 11.14 2.14
CA TYR A 48 2.08 9.98 2.86
C TYR A 48 1.02 8.87 2.97
N THR A 49 1.45 7.65 3.27
CA THR A 49 0.52 6.57 3.63
C THR A 49 0.05 6.73 5.09
N PRO A 50 -1.19 6.32 5.43
CA PRO A 50 -1.63 6.29 6.83
C PRO A 50 -0.70 5.48 7.74
N PHE A 51 -0.13 4.38 7.24
CA PHE A 51 0.82 3.55 7.97
C PHE A 51 2.10 4.30 8.34
N GLU A 52 2.68 5.06 7.40
CA GLU A 52 3.88 5.87 7.66
C GLU A 52 3.62 6.95 8.71
N LEU A 53 2.45 7.59 8.67
CA LEU A 53 2.08 8.60 9.65
C LEU A 53 1.90 8.00 11.06
N MET A 54 1.43 6.75 11.15
CA MET A 54 1.21 6.09 12.45
C MET A 54 2.47 5.44 13.04
N PHE A 55 3.36 4.91 12.19
CA PHE A 55 4.52 4.11 12.63
C PHE A 55 5.87 4.71 12.29
N ALA A 56 5.93 5.85 11.62
CA ALA A 56 7.16 6.53 11.17
C ALA A 56 8.12 5.62 10.37
N ARG A 57 7.58 4.62 9.67
CA ARG A 57 8.33 3.69 8.81
C ARG A 57 7.47 3.28 7.62
N SER A 58 8.10 2.92 6.52
CA SER A 58 7.38 2.38 5.36
C SER A 58 6.87 0.95 5.64
N PRO A 59 5.71 0.57 5.10
CA PRO A 59 5.19 -0.79 5.21
C PRO A 59 6.16 -1.78 4.53
N ARG A 60 6.42 -2.91 5.17
CA ARG A 60 7.28 -3.96 4.62
C ARG A 60 6.45 -5.01 3.90
N PHE A 61 6.83 -5.31 2.67
CA PHE A 61 6.24 -6.36 1.87
C PHE A 61 7.16 -7.59 1.77
N MET A 62 6.58 -8.76 1.48
CA MET A 62 7.36 -10.00 1.29
C MET A 62 8.46 -9.86 0.22
N PHE A 63 8.22 -9.07 -0.83
CA PHE A 63 9.19 -8.84 -1.89
C PHE A 63 10.39 -7.99 -1.45
N ASP A 64 10.28 -7.20 -0.39
CA ASP A 64 11.41 -6.42 0.16
C ASP A 64 12.53 -7.34 0.68
N PHE A 65 12.21 -8.59 1.01
CA PHE A 65 13.17 -9.59 1.48
C PHE A 65 13.81 -10.40 0.33
N ILE A 66 13.26 -10.32 -0.88
CA ILE A 66 13.71 -11.10 -2.05
C ILE A 66 14.69 -10.28 -2.92
N SER A 67 14.72 -8.95 -2.77
CA SER A 67 15.72 -8.14 -3.47
C SER A 67 17.11 -8.45 -2.92
N PRO A 68 18.07 -8.92 -3.75
CA PRO A 68 19.46 -8.90 -3.34
C PRO A 68 19.86 -7.47 -2.98
N PRO A 69 20.81 -7.26 -2.05
CA PRO A 69 21.30 -5.93 -1.74
C PRO A 69 21.71 -5.26 -3.04
N SER A 70 21.14 -4.09 -3.31
CA SER A 70 21.43 -3.31 -4.52
C SER A 70 22.92 -3.01 -4.54
N VAL A 71 23.69 -3.81 -5.28
CA VAL A 71 25.05 -3.45 -5.66
C VAL A 71 24.91 -2.16 -6.47
N PRO A 72 25.54 -1.04 -6.06
CA PRO A 72 25.52 0.16 -6.86
C PRO A 72 26.08 -0.20 -8.25
N LEU A 73 25.29 0.01 -9.30
CA LEU A 73 25.80 0.00 -10.67
C LEU A 73 26.65 1.26 -10.85
N THR A 74 27.83 1.30 -10.22
CA THR A 74 28.89 2.20 -10.67
C THR A 74 29.46 1.59 -11.93
N THR A 75 28.86 1.92 -13.07
CA THR A 75 29.49 1.73 -14.39
C THR A 75 30.64 2.73 -14.51
N ASP A 76 31.72 2.51 -13.75
CA ASP A 76 32.98 3.25 -13.93
C ASP A 76 34.19 2.38 -13.58
N THR A 77 34.25 1.14 -14.10
CA THR A 77 35.49 0.34 -13.96
C THR A 77 35.73 -0.69 -15.05
N TYR A 78 35.44 -0.35 -16.31
CA TYR A 78 36.11 -0.99 -17.46
C TYR A 78 36.53 0.04 -18.51
N ARG A 79 37.24 1.09 -18.08
CA ARG A 79 38.35 1.62 -18.87
C ARG A 79 39.57 0.77 -18.57
N LYS A 80 39.92 -0.14 -19.47
CA LYS A 80 41.29 -0.64 -19.58
C LYS A 80 41.81 -0.25 -20.97
N THR A 81 42.87 0.54 -20.92
CA THR A 81 43.94 0.72 -21.92
C THR A 81 44.28 -0.55 -22.66
#